data_AF-A0A212FE02-F1
#
_entry.id   AF-A0A212FE02-F1
#
_cell.length_a   1.000
_cell.length_b   1.000
_cell.length_c   1.000
_cell.angle_alpha   90.00
_cell.angle_beta   90.00
_cell.angle_gamma   90.00
#
_symmetry.space_group_name_H-M   'P 1'
#
loop_
_entity.id
_entity.type
_entity.pdbx_description
1 polymer ?
#
loop_
_entity_poly.entity_id
_entity_poly.type
_entity_poly.pdbx_seq_one_letter_code
_entity_poly.pdbx_strand_id
1 'polypeptide(L)'
;MKGTLRDWRKALRTPATYRVGNAKGYLSYDPVKKYVTVKWDNAILLSSTYSHKGRGMELSELIVYDGRLLTFDDRSGMVFEIVNNKMVPWVILSDGNGQNEKGYKSEWATVKDEILYVGSMGKEWTTASGQFQSYDPMWVKAINIRGEIQHLSWVDQFKAIRLSIGIKWPGYMIHESGVWSAVNKKWHFLPRRCSHESYNETRDEVMGCNYLITANDDFSQVKAIEITKHHPKHGFSSFKFIPGSNDEAIVALKTTEYEGKTATYITAFTTDGTVLLKDSLVENLKYEGFEFI
;
A
#
# COMPACT_ATOMS: atom_id res chain seq x y z
N MET A 1 18.26 -40.27 36.17
CA MET A 1 18.50 -39.04 35.38
C MET A 1 17.18 -38.29 35.25
N LYS A 2 17.01 -37.19 36.00
CA LYS A 2 15.84 -36.32 35.93
C LYS A 2 15.98 -35.45 34.69
N GLY A 3 15.04 -35.56 33.74
CA GLY A 3 14.95 -34.67 32.60
C GLY A 3 14.63 -33.26 33.05
N THR A 4 15.49 -32.31 32.74
CA THR A 4 15.22 -30.88 32.88
C THR A 4 14.28 -30.47 31.74
N LEU A 5 12.98 -30.48 32.03
CA LEU A 5 12.00 -29.69 31.27
C LEU A 5 12.51 -28.24 31.27
N ARG A 6 13.02 -27.78 30.12
CA ARG A 6 13.33 -26.36 29.91
C ARG A 6 12.06 -25.58 30.20
N ASP A 7 12.15 -24.72 31.21
CA ASP A 7 11.07 -23.86 31.67
C ASP A 7 10.60 -22.93 30.53
N TRP A 8 9.51 -23.33 29.86
CA TRP A 8 8.87 -22.60 28.77
C TRP A 8 8.40 -21.20 29.19
N ARG A 9 8.29 -20.92 30.50
CA ARG A 9 7.88 -19.62 31.03
C ARG A 9 8.96 -18.55 30.85
N LYS A 10 10.23 -18.93 30.69
CA LYS A 10 11.32 -17.98 30.36
C LYS A 10 11.28 -17.46 28.92
N ALA A 11 10.43 -18.03 28.05
CA ALA A 11 10.22 -17.51 26.69
C ALA A 11 9.23 -16.34 26.62
N LEU A 12 8.52 -16.04 27.73
CA LEU A 12 7.57 -14.93 27.81
C LEU A 12 8.33 -13.63 28.11
N ARG A 13 8.95 -13.06 27.08
CA ARG A 13 9.30 -11.64 27.11
C ARG A 13 8.00 -10.84 27.06
N THR A 14 7.91 -9.76 27.83
CA THR A 14 6.84 -8.76 27.68
C THR A 14 6.72 -8.39 26.20
N PRO A 15 5.53 -8.43 25.59
CA PRO A 15 5.38 -8.11 24.18
C PRO A 15 5.96 -6.72 23.92
N ALA A 16 6.86 -6.63 22.94
CA ALA A 16 7.39 -5.34 22.50
C ALA A 16 6.20 -4.46 22.07
N THR A 17 6.16 -3.23 22.58
CA THR A 17 5.15 -2.25 22.18
C THR A 17 5.67 -1.50 20.96
N TYR A 18 4.98 -1.61 19.83
CA TYR A 18 5.31 -0.88 18.60
C TYR A 18 4.42 0.35 18.47
N ARG A 19 4.91 1.38 17.78
CA ARG A 19 4.34 2.73 17.76
C ARG A 19 4.28 3.28 16.34
N VAL A 20 3.10 3.74 15.91
CA VAL A 20 2.89 4.44 14.62
C VAL A 20 2.07 5.69 14.86
N GLY A 21 2.38 6.78 14.15
CA GLY A 21 1.60 8.01 14.15
C GLY A 21 0.45 7.97 13.15
N ASN A 22 -0.72 8.47 13.56
CA ASN A 22 -1.89 8.68 12.72
C ASN A 22 -2.19 10.19 12.66
N ALA A 23 -1.74 10.86 11.61
CA ALA A 23 -2.04 12.27 11.37
C ALA A 23 -3.44 12.41 10.77
N LYS A 24 -4.28 13.22 11.42
CA LYS A 24 -5.61 13.59 10.89
C LYS A 24 -5.53 14.98 10.25
N GLY A 25 -6.50 15.30 9.42
CA GLY A 25 -6.54 16.59 8.77
C GLY A 25 -7.81 16.81 7.99
N TYR A 26 -7.89 17.97 7.35
CA TYR A 26 -9.00 18.39 6.50
C TYR A 26 -8.46 18.68 5.11
N LEU A 27 -9.13 18.12 4.10
CA LEU A 27 -8.88 18.40 2.69
C LEU A 27 -10.06 19.17 2.12
N SER A 28 -9.80 20.28 1.43
CA SER A 28 -10.81 21.02 0.67
C SER A 28 -10.44 21.02 -0.81
N TYR A 29 -11.39 20.65 -1.65
CA TYR A 29 -11.27 20.63 -3.11
C TYR A 29 -12.19 21.66 -3.75
N ASP A 30 -11.64 22.55 -4.57
CA ASP A 30 -12.40 23.49 -5.41
C ASP A 30 -12.30 23.01 -6.88
N PRO A 31 -13.37 22.40 -7.44
CA PRO A 31 -13.35 21.87 -8.80
C PRO A 31 -13.33 22.97 -9.87
N VAL A 32 -13.80 24.18 -9.56
CA VAL A 32 -13.82 25.32 -10.50
C VAL A 32 -12.43 25.94 -10.60
N LYS A 33 -11.79 26.19 -9.45
CA LYS A 33 -10.42 26.72 -9.40
C LYS A 33 -9.35 25.66 -9.64
N LYS A 34 -9.74 24.38 -9.70
CA LYS A 34 -8.84 23.23 -9.85
C LYS A 34 -7.72 23.25 -8.81
N TYR A 35 -8.12 23.33 -7.55
CA TYR A 35 -7.19 23.49 -6.44
C TYR A 35 -7.58 22.66 -5.22
N VAL A 36 -6.58 22.11 -4.53
CA VAL A 36 -6.74 21.36 -3.28
C VAL A 36 -5.92 22.02 -2.17
N THR A 37 -6.50 22.12 -0.98
CA THR A 37 -5.81 22.50 0.26
C THR A 37 -5.89 21.38 1.28
N VAL A 38 -4.84 21.24 2.09
CA VAL A 38 -4.78 20.28 3.19
C VAL A 38 -4.33 21.01 4.45
N LYS A 39 -4.99 20.72 5.56
CA LYS A 39 -4.61 21.17 6.91
C LYS A 39 -4.48 19.95 7.81
N TRP A 40 -3.44 19.91 8.62
CA TRP A 40 -3.14 18.79 9.50
C TRP A 40 -3.41 19.14 10.95
N ASP A 41 -3.95 18.17 11.68
CA ASP A 41 -4.04 18.13 13.12
C ASP A 41 -2.84 17.38 13.72
N ASN A 42 -2.76 17.34 15.04
CA ASN A 42 -1.72 16.58 15.73
C ASN A 42 -1.89 15.07 15.50
N ALA A 43 -0.78 14.38 15.24
CA ALA A 43 -0.75 12.93 15.10
C ALA A 43 -1.10 12.23 16.43
N ILE A 44 -1.87 11.15 16.33
CA ILE A 44 -2.20 10.27 17.44
C ILE A 44 -1.30 9.03 17.39
N LEU A 45 -0.79 8.62 18.54
CA LEU A 45 0.01 7.40 18.64
C LEU A 45 -0.91 6.17 18.70
N LEU A 46 -0.68 5.23 17.79
CA LEU A 46 -1.27 3.89 17.79
C LEU A 46 -0.22 2.87 18.25
N SER A 47 -0.66 1.85 18.97
CA SER A 47 0.22 0.77 19.42
C SER A 47 -0.47 -0.58 19.48
N SER A 48 0.33 -1.64 19.36
CA SER A 48 -0.10 -3.03 19.45
C SER A 48 0.96 -3.87 20.15
N THR A 49 0.52 -4.99 20.72
CA THR A 49 1.38 -6.01 21.35
C THR A 49 1.71 -7.16 20.39
N TYR A 50 1.05 -7.21 19.24
CA TYR A 50 1.24 -8.28 18.27
C TYR A 50 2.44 -7.99 17.36
N SER A 51 3.24 -9.01 17.06
CA SER A 51 4.39 -8.93 16.17
C SER A 51 4.71 -10.28 15.55
N HIS A 52 5.45 -10.27 14.44
CA HIS A 52 6.01 -11.46 13.81
C HIS A 52 7.54 -11.34 13.79
N LYS A 53 8.24 -12.29 14.40
CA LYS A 53 9.72 -12.31 14.52
C LYS A 53 10.30 -11.00 15.08
N GLY A 54 9.60 -10.37 16.03
CA GLY A 54 10.05 -9.14 16.69
C GLY A 54 9.87 -7.86 15.86
N ARG A 55 9.10 -7.89 14.77
CA ARG A 55 8.66 -6.71 14.02
C ARG A 55 7.13 -6.67 13.93
N GLY A 56 6.54 -5.49 13.96
CA GLY A 56 5.09 -5.30 13.85
C GLY A 56 4.73 -3.82 13.89
N MET A 57 3.46 -3.52 13.60
CA MET A 57 2.99 -2.15 13.36
C MET A 57 3.79 -1.45 12.26
N GLU A 58 4.15 -2.17 11.20
CA GLU A 58 4.62 -1.55 9.97
C GLU A 58 3.40 -1.45 9.06
N LEU A 59 2.66 -0.36 9.26
CA LEU A 59 1.32 -0.18 8.70
C LEU A 59 1.41 0.39 7.29
N SER A 60 0.93 -0.37 6.30
CA SER A 60 1.21 -0.09 4.88
C SER A 60 -0.03 0.24 4.03
N GLU A 61 -1.20 0.45 4.64
CA GLU A 61 -2.38 1.09 4.02
C GLU A 61 -3.42 1.48 5.10
N LEU A 62 -4.34 2.39 4.74
CA LEU A 62 -5.52 2.76 5.51
C LEU A 62 -6.76 2.73 4.61
N ILE A 63 -7.85 2.11 5.08
CA ILE A 63 -9.09 2.02 4.30
C ILE A 63 -10.35 1.97 5.18
N VAL A 64 -11.44 2.57 4.73
CA VAL A 64 -12.78 2.33 5.28
C VAL A 64 -13.44 1.16 4.56
N TYR A 65 -13.86 0.15 5.31
CA TYR A 65 -14.57 -1.01 4.79
C TYR A 65 -15.67 -1.43 5.77
N ASP A 66 -16.92 -1.51 5.28
CA ASP A 66 -18.10 -1.85 6.09
C ASP A 66 -18.24 -0.97 7.36
N GLY A 67 -17.98 0.33 7.22
CA GLY A 67 -18.02 1.29 8.33
C GLY A 67 -16.85 1.18 9.32
N ARG A 68 -15.87 0.34 9.04
CA ARG A 68 -14.69 0.10 9.90
C ARG A 68 -13.46 0.73 9.29
N LEU A 69 -12.65 1.38 10.11
CA LEU A 69 -11.34 1.89 9.68
C LEU A 69 -10.29 0.80 9.87
N LEU A 70 -9.75 0.29 8.76
CA LEU A 70 -8.82 -0.83 8.73
C LEU A 70 -7.41 -0.40 8.32
N THR A 71 -6.41 -1.08 8.86
CA THR A 71 -4.99 -0.94 8.49
C THR A 71 -4.26 -2.28 8.58
N PHE A 72 -3.10 -2.39 7.94
CA PHE A 72 -2.47 -3.67 7.60
C PHE A 72 -1.02 -3.68 8.04
N ASP A 73 -0.62 -4.63 8.87
CA ASP A 73 0.77 -4.82 9.27
C ASP A 73 1.49 -5.74 8.28
N ASP A 74 2.39 -5.19 7.47
CA ASP A 74 3.08 -5.87 6.37
C ASP A 74 4.06 -6.97 6.84
N ARG A 75 4.31 -7.06 8.15
CA ARG A 75 5.21 -8.06 8.76
C ARG A 75 4.46 -9.31 9.16
N SER A 76 3.35 -9.12 9.85
CA SER A 76 2.56 -10.20 10.42
C SER A 76 1.43 -10.66 9.52
N GLY A 77 1.02 -9.83 8.55
CA GLY A 77 -0.18 -10.03 7.75
C GLY A 77 -1.48 -9.76 8.52
N MET A 78 -1.42 -9.20 9.73
CA MET A 78 -2.63 -8.86 10.48
C MET A 78 -3.32 -7.63 9.87
N VAL A 79 -4.62 -7.74 9.73
CA VAL A 79 -5.52 -6.61 9.48
C VAL A 79 -6.08 -6.17 10.82
N PHE A 80 -5.85 -4.92 11.16
CA PHE A 80 -6.37 -4.28 12.37
C PHE A 80 -7.51 -3.36 12.04
N GLU A 81 -8.53 -3.37 12.89
CA GLU A 81 -9.49 -2.29 12.99
C GLU A 81 -9.01 -1.27 14.02
N ILE A 82 -9.11 0.01 13.67
CA ILE A 82 -8.81 1.12 14.56
C ILE A 82 -10.11 1.56 15.26
N VAL A 83 -10.28 1.14 16.52
CA VAL A 83 -11.45 1.48 17.33
C VAL A 83 -11.01 2.28 18.55
N ASN A 84 -11.47 3.52 18.69
CA ASN A 84 -11.10 4.40 19.82
C ASN A 84 -9.58 4.46 20.05
N ASN A 85 -8.81 4.65 18.97
CA ASN A 85 -7.34 4.65 18.95
C ASN A 85 -6.67 3.33 19.41
N LYS A 86 -7.41 2.22 19.43
CA LYS A 86 -6.88 0.88 19.71
C LYS A 86 -6.80 0.06 18.43
N MET A 87 -5.77 -0.76 18.33
CA MET A 87 -5.56 -1.70 17.25
C MET A 87 -6.20 -3.05 17.61
N VAL A 88 -7.36 -3.34 17.04
CA VAL A 88 -8.10 -4.59 17.28
C VAL A 88 -7.86 -5.54 16.10
N PRO A 89 -7.18 -6.68 16.27
CA PRO A 89 -7.00 -7.63 15.18
C PRO A 89 -8.35 -8.13 14.67
N TRP A 90 -8.50 -8.18 13.34
CA TRP A 90 -9.70 -8.71 12.69
C TRP A 90 -9.41 -10.04 11.98
N VAL A 91 -8.51 -10.02 11.01
CA VAL A 91 -8.09 -11.22 10.25
C VAL A 91 -6.57 -11.25 10.08
N ILE A 92 -6.04 -12.42 9.76
CA ILE A 92 -4.61 -12.62 9.46
C ILE A 92 -4.46 -13.18 8.04
N LEU A 93 -3.52 -12.62 7.28
CA LEU A 93 -3.26 -12.94 5.90
C LEU A 93 -1.93 -13.69 5.79
N SER A 94 -1.98 -14.96 5.41
CA SER A 94 -0.79 -15.74 5.06
C SER A 94 -0.26 -15.40 3.67
N ASP A 95 1.05 -15.46 3.48
CA ASP A 95 1.71 -15.05 2.24
C ASP A 95 1.29 -15.89 1.01
N GLY A 96 1.42 -15.32 -0.19
CA GLY A 96 1.16 -16.00 -1.45
C GLY A 96 -0.26 -16.60 -1.56
N ASN A 97 -0.33 -17.89 -1.87
CA ASN A 97 -1.57 -18.65 -2.03
C ASN A 97 -2.29 -18.99 -0.70
N GLY A 98 -1.79 -18.52 0.44
CA GLY A 98 -2.36 -18.77 1.76
C GLY A 98 -1.79 -19.98 2.50
N GLN A 99 -0.88 -20.74 1.89
CA GLN A 99 -0.26 -21.93 2.51
C GLN A 99 1.15 -21.66 3.07
N ASN A 100 1.56 -20.39 3.16
CA ASN A 100 2.83 -19.97 3.73
C ASN A 100 2.68 -19.64 5.22
N GLU A 101 3.69 -20.02 6.03
CA GLU A 101 3.74 -19.68 7.46
C GLU A 101 4.01 -18.18 7.72
N LYS A 102 4.61 -17.51 6.75
CA LYS A 102 4.95 -16.09 6.83
C LYS A 102 3.69 -15.23 6.64
N GLY A 103 3.62 -14.10 7.35
CA GLY A 103 2.64 -13.06 7.12
C GLY A 103 2.74 -12.46 5.72
N TYR A 104 1.59 -12.17 5.12
CA TYR A 104 1.47 -11.52 3.83
C TYR A 104 1.93 -10.06 3.92
N LYS A 105 2.87 -9.69 3.05
CA LYS A 105 3.37 -8.32 2.96
C LYS A 105 2.34 -7.44 2.24
N SER A 106 1.39 -6.92 2.99
CA SER A 106 0.31 -6.08 2.47
C SER A 106 0.86 -4.69 2.17
N GLU A 107 0.53 -4.13 1.01
CA GLU A 107 1.09 -2.86 0.52
C GLU A 107 0.02 -1.90 0.00
N TRP A 108 -1.19 -2.39 -0.28
CA TRP A 108 -2.31 -1.58 -0.73
C TRP A 108 -3.63 -2.32 -0.49
N ALA A 109 -4.72 -1.56 -0.45
CA ALA A 109 -6.06 -2.11 -0.32
C ALA A 109 -7.11 -1.25 -1.02
N THR A 110 -8.18 -1.90 -1.50
CA THR A 110 -9.35 -1.22 -2.06
C THR A 110 -10.61 -2.05 -1.89
N VAL A 111 -11.77 -1.44 -2.11
CA VAL A 111 -13.06 -2.13 -2.06
C VAL A 111 -13.65 -2.19 -3.47
N LYS A 112 -14.03 -3.40 -3.88
CA LYS A 112 -14.77 -3.65 -5.12
C LYS A 112 -15.91 -4.60 -4.82
N ASP A 113 -17.13 -4.23 -5.20
CA ASP A 113 -18.32 -5.07 -5.08
C ASP A 113 -18.47 -5.69 -3.67
N GLU A 114 -18.34 -4.84 -2.64
CA GLU A 114 -18.41 -5.22 -1.21
C GLU A 114 -17.32 -6.20 -0.75
N ILE A 115 -16.26 -6.39 -1.54
CA ILE A 115 -15.10 -7.20 -1.19
C ILE A 115 -13.89 -6.29 -1.00
N LEU A 116 -13.19 -6.48 0.12
CA LEU A 116 -11.91 -5.86 0.39
C LEU A 116 -10.80 -6.64 -0.35
N TYR A 117 -10.16 -5.99 -1.31
CA TYR A 117 -8.97 -6.49 -1.98
C TYR A 117 -7.73 -5.93 -1.29
N VAL A 118 -6.80 -6.81 -0.91
CA VAL A 118 -5.53 -6.46 -0.27
C VAL A 118 -4.41 -7.04 -1.11
N GLY A 119 -3.54 -6.19 -1.65
CA GLY A 119 -2.43 -6.61 -2.47
C GLY A 119 -1.07 -6.40 -1.82
N SER A 120 -0.06 -6.98 -2.45
CA SER A 120 1.35 -6.86 -2.11
C SER A 120 2.06 -6.10 -3.24
N MET A 121 3.39 -6.16 -3.27
CA MET A 121 4.24 -5.37 -4.15
C MET A 121 3.97 -5.58 -5.65
N GLY A 122 3.31 -6.67 -6.05
CA GLY A 122 2.88 -6.90 -7.43
C GLY A 122 4.01 -7.20 -8.41
N LYS A 123 5.16 -7.65 -7.92
CA LYS A 123 6.26 -8.20 -8.72
C LYS A 123 6.75 -9.52 -8.17
N GLU A 124 7.59 -10.19 -8.94
CA GLU A 124 8.32 -11.36 -8.47
C GLU A 124 9.10 -11.04 -7.17
N TRP A 125 9.06 -11.97 -6.22
CA TRP A 125 9.97 -11.94 -5.09
C TRP A 125 11.35 -12.33 -5.58
N THR A 126 12.36 -11.56 -5.19
CA THR A 126 13.74 -11.71 -5.65
C THR A 126 14.71 -11.60 -4.48
N THR A 127 15.94 -12.07 -4.66
CA THR A 127 17.06 -11.64 -3.81
C THR A 127 17.25 -10.12 -3.92
N ALA A 128 18.07 -9.55 -3.01
CA ALA A 128 18.48 -8.14 -3.08
C ALA A 128 19.22 -7.77 -4.39
N SER A 129 19.75 -8.77 -5.10
CA SER A 129 20.42 -8.63 -6.42
C SER A 129 19.52 -8.92 -7.62
N GLY A 130 18.22 -9.20 -7.41
CA GLY A 130 17.25 -9.38 -8.49
C GLY A 130 17.08 -10.81 -9.01
N GLN A 131 17.65 -11.81 -8.33
CA GLN A 131 17.43 -13.22 -8.73
C GLN A 131 16.05 -13.68 -8.28
N PHE A 132 15.26 -14.24 -9.20
CA PHE A 132 13.92 -14.76 -8.95
C PHE A 132 13.87 -15.80 -7.83
N GLN A 133 12.82 -15.75 -7.00
CA GLN A 133 12.55 -16.72 -5.94
C GLN A 133 11.11 -17.24 -5.96
N SER A 134 10.11 -16.36 -6.07
CA SER A 134 8.69 -16.77 -6.08
C SER A 134 7.77 -15.70 -6.67
N TYR A 135 6.49 -16.07 -6.83
CA TYR A 135 5.40 -15.17 -7.24
C TYR A 135 4.53 -14.70 -6.07
N ASP A 136 4.91 -14.95 -4.81
CA ASP A 136 4.05 -14.69 -3.65
C ASP A 136 3.54 -13.24 -3.54
N PRO A 137 4.34 -12.19 -3.83
CA PRO A 137 3.87 -10.80 -3.81
C PRO A 137 2.92 -10.44 -4.96
N MET A 138 2.67 -11.37 -5.89
CA MET A 138 1.72 -11.22 -7.00
C MET A 138 0.39 -11.93 -6.73
N TRP A 139 0.18 -12.45 -5.52
CA TRP A 139 -1.15 -12.85 -5.04
C TRP A 139 -1.87 -11.66 -4.43
N VAL A 140 -3.19 -11.65 -4.50
CA VAL A 140 -4.09 -10.66 -3.85
C VAL A 140 -5.06 -11.41 -2.95
N LYS A 141 -5.41 -10.82 -1.81
CA LYS A 141 -6.38 -11.37 -0.85
C LYS A 141 -7.72 -10.67 -1.05
N ALA A 142 -8.77 -11.43 -1.30
CA ALA A 142 -10.13 -10.93 -1.39
C ALA A 142 -10.89 -11.34 -0.12
N ILE A 143 -11.37 -10.37 0.64
CA ILE A 143 -11.91 -10.56 1.99
C ILE A 143 -13.32 -10.00 2.03
N ASN A 144 -14.31 -10.83 2.35
CA ASN A 144 -15.68 -10.34 2.52
C ASN A 144 -15.93 -9.78 3.93
N ILE A 145 -17.11 -9.22 4.17
CA ILE A 145 -17.46 -8.58 5.45
C ILE A 145 -17.40 -9.56 6.65
N ARG A 146 -17.56 -10.87 6.40
CA ARG A 146 -17.46 -11.92 7.43
C ARG A 146 -16.01 -12.30 7.74
N GLY A 147 -15.03 -11.76 7.02
CA GLY A 147 -13.62 -12.11 7.15
C GLY A 147 -13.23 -13.41 6.44
N GLU A 148 -14.07 -13.92 5.54
CA GLU A 148 -13.71 -15.06 4.69
C GLU A 148 -12.72 -14.59 3.63
N ILE A 149 -11.60 -15.31 3.49
CA ILE A 149 -10.48 -14.92 2.63
C ILE A 149 -10.40 -15.85 1.43
N GLN A 150 -10.31 -15.25 0.24
CA GLN A 150 -9.91 -15.92 -1.00
C GLN A 150 -8.53 -15.43 -1.42
N HIS A 151 -7.71 -16.34 -1.96
CA HIS A 151 -6.37 -16.06 -2.46
C HIS A 151 -6.41 -16.07 -3.99
N LEU A 152 -6.19 -14.91 -4.60
CA LEU A 152 -6.28 -14.72 -6.05
C LEU A 152 -4.88 -14.56 -6.63
N SER A 153 -4.53 -15.39 -7.62
CA SER A 153 -3.29 -15.19 -8.35
C SER A 153 -3.47 -14.02 -9.32
N TRP A 154 -2.67 -12.97 -9.17
CA TRP A 154 -2.69 -11.78 -10.01
C TRP A 154 -1.43 -11.65 -10.89
N VAL A 155 -0.75 -12.77 -11.13
CA VAL A 155 0.52 -12.81 -11.87
C VAL A 155 0.38 -12.16 -13.25
N ASP A 156 -0.69 -12.47 -13.98
CA ASP A 156 -0.88 -11.97 -15.34
C ASP A 156 -1.38 -10.53 -15.36
N GLN A 157 -2.17 -10.13 -14.35
CA GLN A 157 -2.68 -8.77 -14.16
C GLN A 157 -1.52 -7.79 -13.94
N PHE A 158 -0.61 -8.10 -13.00
CA PHE A 158 0.57 -7.26 -12.78
C PHE A 158 1.53 -7.26 -13.98
N LYS A 159 1.66 -8.37 -14.70
CA LYS A 159 2.41 -8.40 -15.97
C LYS A 159 1.79 -7.48 -17.02
N ALA A 160 0.46 -7.47 -17.16
CA ALA A 160 -0.26 -6.57 -18.07
C ALA A 160 -0.07 -5.11 -17.67
N ILE A 161 -0.12 -4.80 -16.37
CA ILE A 161 0.15 -3.46 -15.83
C ILE A 161 1.55 -2.98 -16.20
N ARG A 162 2.62 -3.72 -15.90
CA ARG A 162 3.98 -3.27 -16.24
C ARG A 162 4.23 -3.18 -17.75
N LEU A 163 3.58 -4.06 -18.54
CA LEU A 163 3.70 -4.06 -19.98
C LEU A 163 3.08 -2.81 -20.64
N SER A 164 2.11 -2.14 -20.00
CA SER A 164 1.47 -0.95 -20.58
C SER A 164 2.41 0.24 -20.77
N ILE A 165 3.56 0.23 -20.08
CA ILE A 165 4.66 1.20 -20.28
C ILE A 165 5.94 0.53 -20.82
N GLY A 166 5.81 -0.66 -21.42
CA GLY A 166 6.91 -1.37 -22.06
C GLY A 166 7.91 -2.03 -21.13
N ILE A 167 7.62 -2.13 -19.82
CA ILE A 167 8.48 -2.85 -18.87
C ILE A 167 8.23 -4.35 -19.01
N LYS A 168 9.31 -5.10 -19.23
CA LYS A 168 9.33 -6.56 -19.30
C LYS A 168 10.41 -7.09 -18.37
N TRP A 169 10.23 -8.31 -17.87
CA TRP A 169 11.26 -9.00 -17.09
C TRP A 169 12.62 -8.97 -17.83
N PRO A 170 13.74 -8.63 -17.15
CA PRO A 170 13.91 -8.49 -15.69
C PRO A 170 13.52 -7.13 -15.10
N GLY A 171 13.04 -6.18 -15.92
CA GLY A 171 12.40 -4.95 -15.45
C GLY A 171 11.18 -5.23 -14.57
N TYR A 172 10.88 -4.29 -13.67
CA TYR A 172 9.87 -4.47 -12.63
C TYR A 172 9.09 -3.19 -12.34
N MET A 173 7.98 -3.39 -11.64
CA MET A 173 7.12 -2.34 -11.11
C MET A 173 6.74 -2.73 -9.69
N ILE A 174 6.78 -1.79 -8.74
CA ILE A 174 6.34 -2.02 -7.35
C ILE A 174 5.05 -1.24 -7.11
N HIS A 175 4.06 -1.91 -6.55
CA HIS A 175 2.76 -1.36 -6.20
C HIS A 175 2.61 -1.24 -4.69
N GLU A 176 2.43 -0.01 -4.22
CA GLU A 176 1.99 0.32 -2.84
C GLU A 176 0.69 1.14 -2.89
N SER A 177 0.02 1.16 -4.04
CA SER A 177 -1.30 1.76 -4.14
C SER A 177 -2.06 1.24 -5.34
N GLY A 178 -3.32 0.90 -5.12
CA GLY A 178 -4.25 0.40 -6.13
C GLY A 178 -5.67 0.62 -5.66
N VAL A 179 -6.52 1.24 -6.49
CA VAL A 179 -7.90 1.59 -6.14
C VAL A 179 -8.85 1.19 -7.25
N TRP A 180 -9.98 0.57 -6.89
CA TRP A 180 -11.10 0.35 -7.80
C TRP A 180 -12.02 1.58 -7.79
N SER A 181 -12.32 2.11 -8.97
CA SER A 181 -13.35 3.13 -9.17
C SER A 181 -14.68 2.45 -9.50
N ALA A 182 -15.64 2.50 -8.59
CA ALA A 182 -16.99 2.01 -8.85
C ALA A 182 -17.73 2.87 -9.89
N VAL A 183 -17.40 4.16 -9.97
CA VAL A 183 -17.97 5.11 -10.95
C VAL A 183 -17.55 4.75 -12.37
N ASN A 184 -16.25 4.56 -12.58
CA ASN A 184 -15.67 4.34 -13.90
C ASN A 184 -15.51 2.86 -14.26
N LYS A 185 -15.77 1.95 -13.30
CA LYS A 185 -15.58 0.50 -13.40
C LYS A 185 -14.18 0.11 -13.87
N LYS A 186 -13.17 0.72 -13.24
CA LYS A 186 -11.77 0.55 -13.58
C LYS A 186 -10.88 0.47 -12.36
N TRP A 187 -9.85 -0.36 -12.46
CA TRP A 187 -8.70 -0.34 -11.58
C TRP A 187 -7.80 0.84 -11.91
N HIS A 188 -7.24 1.46 -10.89
CA HIS A 188 -6.27 2.55 -10.99
C HIS A 188 -5.07 2.22 -10.10
N PHE A 189 -3.87 2.42 -10.62
CA PHE A 189 -2.62 2.19 -9.89
C PHE A 189 -1.70 3.39 -10.04
N LEU A 190 -1.09 3.77 -8.92
CA LEU A 190 0.05 4.68 -8.89
C LEU A 190 1.25 3.87 -8.38
N PRO A 191 2.07 3.29 -9.28
CA PRO A 191 3.19 2.48 -8.86
C PRO A 191 4.16 3.31 -8.01
N ARG A 192 4.73 2.69 -6.98
CA ARG A 192 5.82 3.28 -6.22
C ARG A 192 7.07 3.39 -7.09
N ARG A 193 7.41 2.29 -7.76
CA ARG A 193 8.64 2.13 -8.54
C ARG A 193 8.37 1.60 -9.94
N CYS A 194 9.14 2.06 -10.91
CA CYS A 194 9.12 1.61 -12.29
C CYS A 194 10.54 1.54 -12.84
N SER A 195 10.97 0.36 -13.31
CA SER A 195 12.32 0.18 -13.86
C SER A 195 12.34 -0.79 -15.04
N HIS A 196 13.08 -0.44 -16.09
CA HIS A 196 13.41 -1.36 -17.18
C HIS A 196 14.61 -2.26 -16.85
N GLU A 197 15.34 -1.97 -15.77
CA GLU A 197 16.49 -2.76 -15.30
C GLU A 197 16.06 -3.81 -14.27
N SER A 198 16.93 -4.80 -14.05
CA SER A 198 16.75 -5.79 -12.97
C SER A 198 16.71 -5.14 -11.59
N TYR A 199 15.91 -5.71 -10.69
CA TYR A 199 15.83 -5.26 -9.31
C TYR A 199 17.21 -5.29 -8.62
N ASN A 200 17.48 -4.23 -7.88
CA ASN A 200 18.59 -4.11 -6.95
C ASN A 200 18.15 -3.20 -5.80
N GLU A 201 18.30 -3.67 -4.56
CA GLU A 201 17.76 -3.00 -3.38
C GLU A 201 18.25 -1.54 -3.23
N THR A 202 19.53 -1.28 -3.49
CA THR A 202 20.09 0.08 -3.42
C THR A 202 19.62 0.97 -4.57
N ARG A 203 19.55 0.42 -5.80
CA ARG A 203 19.09 1.21 -6.96
C ARG A 203 17.60 1.51 -6.89
N ASP A 204 16.79 0.63 -6.28
CA ASP A 204 15.35 0.81 -6.15
C ASP A 204 14.97 2.13 -5.46
N GLU A 205 15.80 2.62 -4.52
CA GLU A 205 15.59 3.89 -3.82
C GLU A 205 15.37 5.08 -4.78
N VAL A 206 15.95 5.01 -6.00
CA VAL A 206 15.86 6.05 -7.05
C VAL A 206 15.00 5.63 -8.26
N MET A 207 14.18 4.59 -8.15
CA MET A 207 13.31 4.10 -9.24
C MET A 207 11.87 4.59 -9.13
N GLY A 208 11.63 5.75 -8.51
CA GLY A 208 10.30 6.37 -8.37
C GLY A 208 9.53 6.44 -9.69
N CYS A 209 8.21 6.28 -9.63
CA CYS A 209 7.35 6.27 -10.82
C CYS A 209 6.43 7.52 -10.88
N ASN A 210 6.01 7.90 -12.09
CA ASN A 210 5.11 9.04 -12.32
C ASN A 210 3.97 8.70 -13.30
N TYR A 211 3.49 7.46 -13.29
CA TYR A 211 2.38 7.02 -14.13
C TYR A 211 1.10 6.82 -13.32
N LEU A 212 -0.04 7.17 -13.93
CA LEU A 212 -1.34 6.64 -13.57
C LEU A 212 -1.66 5.54 -14.57
N ILE A 213 -1.85 4.33 -14.05
CA ILE A 213 -2.21 3.17 -14.87
C ILE A 213 -3.64 2.78 -14.57
N THR A 214 -4.45 2.65 -15.61
CA THR A 214 -5.86 2.27 -15.52
C THR A 214 -6.10 0.97 -16.26
N ALA A 215 -6.92 0.09 -15.69
CA ALA A 215 -7.32 -1.16 -16.31
C ALA A 215 -8.83 -1.39 -16.18
N ASN A 216 -9.45 -2.02 -17.17
CA ASN A 216 -10.79 -2.58 -17.01
C ASN A 216 -10.76 -3.79 -16.05
N ASP A 217 -11.95 -4.27 -15.67
CA ASP A 217 -12.11 -5.30 -14.62
C ASP A 217 -11.26 -6.57 -14.86
N ASP A 218 -11.17 -7.02 -16.11
CA ASP A 218 -10.44 -8.23 -16.51
C ASP A 218 -8.99 -7.98 -16.96
N PHE A 219 -8.51 -6.73 -16.89
CA PHE A 219 -7.17 -6.31 -17.33
C PHE A 219 -6.87 -6.57 -18.83
N SER A 220 -7.89 -6.82 -19.66
CA SER A 220 -7.71 -6.95 -21.12
C SER A 220 -7.37 -5.62 -21.80
N GLN A 221 -7.70 -4.49 -21.15
CA GLN A 221 -7.37 -3.14 -21.60
C GLN A 221 -6.68 -2.37 -20.48
N VAL A 222 -5.37 -2.16 -20.65
CA VAL A 222 -4.55 -1.37 -19.72
C VAL A 222 -4.03 -0.13 -20.43
N LYS A 223 -4.18 1.03 -19.80
CA LYS A 223 -3.69 2.32 -20.30
C LYS A 223 -2.86 3.00 -19.24
N ALA A 224 -1.73 3.59 -19.64
CA ALA A 224 -0.90 4.39 -18.78
C ALA A 224 -0.79 5.82 -19.31
N ILE A 225 -0.79 6.78 -18.41
CA ILE A 225 -0.48 8.17 -18.71
C ILE A 225 0.57 8.67 -17.72
N GLU A 226 1.48 9.51 -18.18
CA GLU A 226 2.38 10.23 -17.28
C GLU A 226 1.59 11.32 -16.55
N ILE A 227 1.76 11.36 -15.24
CA ILE A 227 1.15 12.32 -14.35
C ILE A 227 2.25 12.99 -13.54
N THR A 228 2.09 14.28 -13.27
CA THR A 228 3.05 15.05 -12.46
C THR A 228 4.48 15.02 -13.02
N LYS A 229 5.41 15.73 -12.36
CA LYS A 229 6.83 15.68 -12.72
C LYS A 229 7.48 14.42 -12.13
N HIS A 230 8.34 13.76 -12.91
CA HIS A 230 9.12 12.63 -12.40
C HIS A 230 10.15 13.07 -11.33
N HIS A 231 10.11 12.39 -10.19
CA HIS A 231 11.02 12.59 -9.06
C HIS A 231 11.59 11.22 -8.65
N PRO A 232 12.83 10.87 -9.06
CA PRO A 232 13.37 9.52 -8.89
C PRO A 232 13.31 8.96 -7.47
N LYS A 233 13.48 9.82 -6.47
CA LYS A 233 13.50 9.43 -5.05
C LYS A 233 12.11 9.30 -4.42
N HIS A 234 11.06 9.77 -5.09
CA HIS A 234 9.70 9.79 -4.57
C HIS A 234 8.91 8.65 -5.22
N GLY A 235 8.29 7.80 -4.41
CA GLY A 235 7.38 6.77 -4.87
C GLY A 235 6.00 6.95 -4.25
N PHE A 236 4.94 6.73 -5.02
CA PHE A 236 3.58 6.72 -4.48
C PHE A 236 3.41 5.60 -3.45
N SER A 237 2.76 5.91 -2.34
CA SER A 237 2.56 4.97 -1.21
C SER A 237 1.10 4.79 -0.78
N SER A 238 0.18 5.64 -1.25
CA SER A 238 -1.27 5.47 -1.11
C SER A 238 -1.97 6.54 -1.93
N PHE A 239 -3.20 6.31 -2.35
CA PHE A 239 -4.06 7.35 -2.90
C PHE A 239 -5.54 7.02 -2.71
N LYS A 240 -6.38 8.05 -2.81
CA LYS A 240 -7.84 7.91 -2.87
C LYS A 240 -8.41 8.92 -3.87
N PHE A 241 -9.55 8.59 -4.45
CA PHE A 241 -10.35 9.57 -5.18
C PHE A 241 -10.99 10.55 -4.20
N ILE A 242 -11.00 11.84 -4.55
CA ILE A 242 -11.66 12.86 -3.75
C ILE A 242 -13.19 12.66 -3.86
N PRO A 243 -13.92 12.46 -2.75
CA PRO A 243 -15.36 12.26 -2.79
C PRO A 243 -16.09 13.40 -3.52
N GLY A 244 -17.11 13.05 -4.30
CA GLY A 244 -17.87 14.02 -5.10
C GLY A 244 -17.19 14.51 -6.39
N SER A 245 -16.01 13.98 -6.72
CA SER A 245 -15.30 14.31 -7.98
C SER A 245 -15.59 13.36 -9.15
N ASN A 246 -16.56 12.45 -9.02
CA ASN A 246 -16.82 11.36 -9.98
C ASN A 246 -15.57 10.50 -10.29
N ASP A 247 -14.70 10.32 -9.28
CA ASP A 247 -13.41 9.65 -9.42
C ASP A 247 -12.49 10.28 -10.49
N GLU A 248 -12.62 11.58 -10.72
CA GLU A 248 -11.75 12.33 -11.65
C GLU A 248 -10.61 13.06 -10.93
N ALA A 249 -10.71 13.29 -9.62
CA ALA A 249 -9.68 13.95 -8.83
C ALA A 249 -9.09 13.00 -7.78
N ILE A 250 -7.76 12.94 -7.71
CA ILE A 250 -7.00 12.07 -6.83
C ILE A 250 -6.21 12.91 -5.83
N VAL A 251 -6.19 12.48 -4.57
CA VAL A 251 -5.18 12.85 -3.59
C VAL A 251 -4.27 11.65 -3.34
N ALA A 252 -2.97 11.87 -3.34
CA ALA A 252 -1.99 10.80 -3.20
C ALA A 252 -0.87 11.18 -2.23
N LEU A 253 -0.32 10.16 -1.58
CA LEU A 253 0.91 10.24 -0.81
C LEU A 253 2.08 9.75 -1.66
N LYS A 254 3.21 10.43 -1.53
CA LYS A 254 4.52 9.96 -1.98
C LYS A 254 5.44 9.85 -0.78
N THR A 255 6.21 8.78 -0.69
CA THR A 255 7.28 8.66 0.30
C THR A 255 8.64 8.59 -0.37
N THR A 256 9.65 9.03 0.36
CA THR A 256 11.06 8.82 0.02
C THR A 256 11.69 7.92 1.07
N GLU A 257 12.60 7.08 0.63
CA GLU A 257 13.53 6.33 1.45
C GLU A 257 14.84 6.33 0.67
N TYR A 258 15.79 7.15 1.12
CA TYR A 258 17.05 7.35 0.42
C TYR A 258 18.16 7.51 1.44
N GLU A 259 19.15 6.63 1.39
CA GLU A 259 20.29 6.61 2.33
C GLU A 259 19.83 6.64 3.81
N GLY A 260 18.76 5.91 4.12
CA GLY A 260 18.20 5.80 5.47
C GLY A 260 17.37 7.01 5.94
N LYS A 261 17.18 8.04 5.11
CA LYS A 261 16.28 9.17 5.40
C LYS A 261 14.92 8.94 4.79
N THR A 262 13.87 9.30 5.53
CA THR A 262 12.50 9.18 5.08
C THR A 262 11.74 10.50 5.13
N ALA A 263 10.75 10.64 4.26
CA ALA A 263 9.77 11.73 4.30
C ALA A 263 8.52 11.35 3.53
N THR A 264 7.42 12.02 3.87
CA THR A 264 6.13 11.93 3.17
C THR A 264 5.75 13.26 2.57
N TYR A 265 5.22 13.21 1.36
CA TYR A 265 4.63 14.34 0.64
C TYR A 265 3.18 14.01 0.28
N ILE A 266 2.33 15.02 0.31
CA ILE A 266 0.97 14.95 -0.22
C ILE A 266 0.88 15.73 -1.52
N THR A 267 0.12 15.21 -2.47
CA THR A 267 -0.08 15.80 -3.80
C THR A 267 -1.51 15.53 -4.26
N ALA A 268 -2.02 16.33 -5.19
CA ALA A 268 -3.32 16.09 -5.78
C ALA A 268 -3.33 16.46 -7.27
N PHE A 269 -4.03 15.67 -8.06
CA PHE A 269 -4.14 15.84 -9.51
C PHE A 269 -5.40 15.16 -10.03
N THR A 270 -5.87 15.56 -11.20
CA THR A 270 -6.96 14.85 -11.89
C THR A 270 -6.43 13.64 -12.66
N THR A 271 -7.31 12.73 -13.06
CA THR A 271 -6.99 11.51 -13.82
C THR A 271 -6.43 11.77 -15.22
N ASP A 272 -6.42 13.02 -15.70
CA ASP A 272 -5.74 13.44 -16.93
C ASP A 272 -4.34 14.05 -16.67
N GLY A 273 -3.93 14.15 -15.40
CA GLY A 273 -2.64 14.71 -14.98
C GLY A 273 -2.65 16.19 -14.61
N THR A 274 -3.79 16.89 -14.67
CA THR A 274 -3.84 18.30 -14.22
C THR A 274 -3.55 18.40 -12.73
N VAL A 275 -2.51 19.15 -12.36
CA VAL A 275 -2.07 19.29 -10.97
C VAL A 275 -3.02 20.22 -10.20
N LEU A 276 -3.57 19.71 -9.10
CA LEU A 276 -4.46 20.43 -8.17
C LEU A 276 -3.73 20.91 -6.90
N LEU A 277 -2.70 20.16 -6.49
CA LEU A 277 -1.78 20.46 -5.39
C LEU A 277 -0.41 19.92 -5.74
N LYS A 278 0.62 20.77 -5.72
CA LYS A 278 2.01 20.32 -5.89
C LYS A 278 2.46 19.56 -4.65
N ASP A 279 3.42 18.65 -4.82
CA ASP A 279 4.05 17.89 -3.74
C ASP A 279 4.41 18.82 -2.57
N SER A 280 3.75 18.59 -1.43
CA SER A 280 3.89 19.38 -0.21
C SER A 280 4.34 18.45 0.92
N LEU A 281 5.43 18.81 1.61
CA LEU A 281 5.95 18.00 2.70
C LEU A 281 4.91 17.87 3.81
N VAL A 282 4.66 16.64 4.26
CA VAL A 282 3.84 16.32 5.42
C VAL A 282 4.73 16.19 6.65
N GLU A 283 5.70 15.26 6.62
CA GLU A 283 6.59 14.98 7.74
C GLU A 283 7.83 14.20 7.28
N ASN A 284 8.90 14.19 8.09
CA ASN A 284 10.10 13.36 7.89
C ASN A 284 9.92 11.92 8.43
N LEU A 285 8.75 11.34 8.15
CA LEU A 285 8.37 9.96 8.44
C LEU A 285 7.69 9.38 7.19
N LYS A 286 7.54 8.05 7.10
CA LYS A 286 6.77 7.39 6.04
C LYS A 286 5.31 7.22 6.46
N TYR A 287 4.40 7.79 5.69
CA TYR A 287 2.98 7.47 5.72
C TYR A 287 2.61 6.70 4.46
N GLU A 288 2.09 5.51 4.67
CA GLU A 288 1.78 4.52 3.61
C GLU A 288 0.27 4.24 3.53
N GLY A 289 -0.55 5.09 4.15
CA GLY A 289 -2.01 4.99 4.07
C GLY A 289 -2.68 6.35 4.15
N PHE A 290 -3.69 6.56 3.31
CA PHE A 290 -4.55 7.75 3.32
C PHE A 290 -6.00 7.32 3.14
N GLU A 291 -6.91 7.90 3.92
CA GLU A 291 -8.35 7.64 3.79
C GLU A 291 -9.19 8.85 4.22
N PHE A 292 -10.37 9.00 3.63
CA PHE A 292 -11.40 9.93 4.07
C PHE A 292 -12.21 9.30 5.22
N ILE A 293 -12.19 9.94 6.40
CA ILE A 293 -12.77 9.43 7.66
C ILE A 293 -13.70 10.44 8.33
#